data_AF-A0AA49GL95-F1
#
_entry.id   AF-A0AA49GL95-F1
#
_cell.length_a   1.000
_cell.length_b   1.000
_cell.length_c   1.000
_cell.angle_alpha   90.00
_cell.angle_beta   90.00
_cell.angle_gamma   90.00
#
_symmetry.space_group_name_H-M   'P 1'
#
loop_
_entity.id
_entity.type
_entity.pdbx_description
1 polymer ?
#
loop_
_entity_poly.entity_id
_entity_poly.type
_entity_poly.pdbx_seq_one_letter_code
_entity_poly.pdbx_strand_id
1 'polypeptide(L)'
;MEYNQNQCSHCNESISSEDVFCPNCGYPENGDQKEKDKFEYRIELRKNVLNDAKKKLKNVKILLWVLAAINLVLGIIFLMQDLTFYDGIGLIISAIVFSACVFWVNKQPLTGILAAFIFWLLLQLSVVFTDPALLLNGIILKLVFIGIFVKGISSAKDYNEYSQKLQTINARN
;
A
#
# COMPACT_ATOMS: atom_id res chain seq x y z
N MET A 1 -47.21 -19.87 -10.72
CA MET A 1 -46.82 -18.60 -10.06
C MET A 1 -45.43 -18.27 -10.58
N GLU A 2 -45.36 -17.49 -11.67
CA GLU A 2 -44.08 -17.00 -12.21
C GLU A 2 -43.55 -15.91 -11.28
N TYR A 3 -42.42 -16.16 -10.63
CA TYR A 3 -41.66 -15.12 -9.93
C TYR A 3 -41.05 -14.22 -11.00
N ASN A 4 -41.58 -13.00 -11.13
CA ASN A 4 -41.04 -11.97 -11.99
C ASN A 4 -39.71 -11.51 -11.36
N GLN A 5 -38.59 -12.11 -11.79
CA GLN A 5 -37.27 -11.79 -11.25
C GLN A 5 -36.81 -10.46 -11.83
N ASN A 6 -37.05 -9.38 -11.07
CA ASN A 6 -36.39 -8.11 -11.34
C ASN A 6 -34.90 -8.28 -11.02
N GLN A 7 -34.03 -7.91 -11.95
CA GLN A 7 -32.58 -7.88 -11.74
C GLN A 7 -32.18 -6.49 -11.26
N CYS A 8 -31.20 -6.42 -10.35
CA CYS A 8 -30.60 -5.16 -9.93
C CYS A 8 -29.90 -4.48 -11.13
N SER A 9 -30.25 -3.22 -11.42
CA SER A 9 -29.69 -2.40 -12.49
C SER A 9 -28.20 -2.11 -12.33
N HIS A 10 -27.67 -2.21 -11.10
CA HIS A 10 -26.26 -1.95 -10.81
C HIS A 10 -25.38 -3.20 -10.88
N CYS A 11 -25.87 -4.36 -10.43
CA CYS A 11 -25.05 -5.58 -10.27
C CYS A 11 -25.67 -6.86 -10.82
N ASN A 12 -26.77 -6.76 -11.57
CA ASN A 12 -27.47 -7.86 -12.25
C ASN A 12 -27.92 -9.05 -11.36
N GLU A 13 -27.86 -8.90 -10.04
CA GLU A 13 -28.32 -9.93 -9.10
C GLU A 13 -29.86 -9.97 -9.08
N SER A 14 -30.45 -11.16 -8.92
CA SER A 14 -31.90 -11.29 -8.74
C SER A 14 -32.33 -10.67 -7.41
N ILE A 15 -33.37 -9.84 -7.47
CA ILE A 15 -33.95 -9.16 -6.31
C ILE A 15 -35.45 -9.39 -6.24
N SER A 16 -36.02 -9.37 -5.03
CA SER A 16 -37.46 -9.35 -4.88
C SER A 16 -38.00 -7.99 -5.32
N SER A 17 -39.20 -7.96 -5.92
CA SER A 17 -39.88 -6.70 -6.27
C SER A 17 -40.22 -5.83 -5.06
N GLU A 18 -40.25 -6.42 -3.86
CA GLU A 18 -40.52 -5.73 -2.60
C GLU A 18 -39.26 -5.14 -1.95
N ASP A 19 -38.07 -5.55 -2.40
CA ASP A 19 -36.81 -5.09 -1.79
C ASP A 19 -36.51 -3.64 -2.19
N VAL A 20 -36.33 -2.77 -1.19
CA VAL A 20 -35.90 -1.37 -1.42
C VAL A 20 -34.41 -1.31 -1.80
N PHE A 21 -33.61 -2.19 -1.20
CA PHE A 21 -32.16 -2.27 -1.41
C PHE A 21 -31.77 -3.65 -1.93
N CYS A 22 -30.86 -3.69 -2.91
CA CYS A 22 -30.27 -4.94 -3.38
C CYS A 22 -29.50 -5.61 -2.23
N PRO A 23 -29.80 -6.86 -1.87
CA PRO A 23 -29.13 -7.56 -0.77
C PRO A 23 -27.66 -7.86 -1.06
N ASN A 24 -27.25 -7.84 -2.33
CA ASN A 24 -25.88 -8.12 -2.73
C ASN A 24 -24.99 -6.86 -2.74
N CYS A 25 -25.32 -5.85 -3.57
CA CYS A 25 -24.49 -4.65 -3.71
C CYS A 25 -24.93 -3.47 -2.81
N GLY A 26 -26.14 -3.51 -2.26
CA GLY A 26 -26.72 -2.42 -1.44
C GLY A 26 -27.27 -1.23 -2.25
N TYR A 27 -27.42 -1.37 -3.57
CA TYR A 27 -28.00 -0.33 -4.42
C TYR A 27 -29.52 -0.19 -4.17
N PRO A 28 -30.06 1.04 -4.02
CA PRO A 28 -31.48 1.25 -3.74
C PRO A 28 -32.30 1.28 -5.03
N GLU A 29 -32.82 0.13 -5.48
CA GLU A 29 -33.61 0.04 -6.73
C GLU A 29 -34.95 0.79 -6.63
N ASN A 30 -35.72 0.44 -5.61
CA ASN A 30 -37.02 1.03 -5.31
C ASN A 30 -36.92 2.20 -4.30
N GLY A 31 -35.70 2.63 -3.98
CA GLY A 31 -35.45 3.78 -3.11
C GLY A 31 -35.64 5.12 -3.80
N ASP A 32 -35.69 6.18 -3.01
CA ASP A 32 -35.83 7.54 -3.53
C ASP A 32 -34.54 8.04 -4.21
N GLN A 33 -34.62 9.17 -4.93
CA GLN A 33 -33.45 9.74 -5.60
C GLN A 33 -32.32 10.07 -4.61
N LYS A 34 -32.65 10.50 -3.39
CA LYS A 34 -31.64 10.84 -2.36
C LYS A 34 -30.87 9.59 -1.91
N GLU A 35 -31.53 8.44 -1.85
CA GLU A 35 -30.90 7.16 -1.53
C GLU A 35 -29.95 6.70 -2.63
N LYS A 36 -30.36 6.86 -3.91
CA LYS A 36 -29.51 6.61 -5.08
C LYS A 36 -28.27 7.51 -5.07
N ASP A 37 -28.46 8.81 -4.90
CA ASP A 37 -27.37 9.79 -4.80
C ASP A 37 -26.40 9.46 -3.65
N LYS A 38 -26.94 9.06 -2.49
CA LYS A 38 -26.14 8.64 -1.32
C LYS A 38 -25.34 7.36 -1.59
N PHE A 39 -25.87 6.44 -2.40
CA PHE A 39 -25.13 5.27 -2.82
C PHE A 39 -23.93 5.65 -3.71
N GLU A 40 -24.17 6.45 -4.75
CA GLU A 40 -23.12 6.90 -5.67
C GLU A 40 -22.01 7.67 -4.95
N TYR A 41 -22.39 8.59 -4.06
CA TYR A 41 -21.45 9.33 -3.22
C TYR A 41 -20.56 8.41 -2.37
N ARG A 42 -21.12 7.32 -1.80
CA ARG A 42 -20.33 6.35 -1.03
C ARG A 42 -19.33 5.60 -1.92
N ILE A 43 -19.71 5.25 -3.15
CA ILE A 43 -18.80 4.60 -4.11
C ILE A 43 -17.68 5.55 -4.51
N GLU A 44 -17.99 6.81 -4.80
CA GLU A 44 -17.00 7.82 -5.15
C GLU A 44 -16.02 8.07 -3.99
N LEU A 45 -16.52 8.22 -2.76
CA LEU A 45 -15.68 8.39 -1.58
C LEU A 45 -14.69 7.21 -1.43
N ARG A 46 -15.16 5.97 -1.60
CA ARG A 46 -14.30 4.77 -1.56
C ARG A 46 -13.25 4.77 -2.67
N LYS A 47 -13.61 5.19 -3.88
CA LYS A 47 -12.64 5.33 -5.00
C LYS A 47 -11.59 6.39 -4.68
N ASN A 48 -11.98 7.52 -4.09
CA ASN A 48 -11.07 8.58 -3.68
C ASN A 48 -10.08 8.11 -2.61
N VAL A 49 -10.56 7.38 -1.59
CA VAL A 49 -9.70 6.77 -0.56
C VAL A 49 -8.73 5.76 -1.19
N LEU A 50 -9.20 4.90 -2.10
CA LEU A 50 -8.34 3.94 -2.80
C LEU A 50 -7.25 4.65 -3.64
N ASN A 51 -7.61 5.73 -4.32
CA ASN A 51 -6.65 6.51 -5.13
C ASN A 51 -5.60 7.21 -4.26
N ASP A 52 -6.01 7.78 -3.13
CA ASP A 52 -5.07 8.35 -2.15
C ASP A 52 -4.13 7.29 -1.58
N ALA A 53 -4.67 6.11 -1.24
CA ALA A 53 -3.87 4.97 -0.80
C ALA A 53 -2.83 4.57 -1.86
N LYS A 54 -3.22 4.45 -3.14
CA LYS A 54 -2.30 4.17 -4.25
C LYS A 54 -1.17 5.21 -4.37
N LYS A 55 -1.49 6.50 -4.20
CA LYS A 55 -0.50 7.58 -4.25
C LYS A 55 0.52 7.45 -3.12
N LYS A 56 0.06 7.17 -1.90
CA LYS A 56 0.95 6.96 -0.75
C LYS A 56 1.82 5.70 -0.92
N LEU A 57 1.26 4.61 -1.44
CA LEU A 57 2.04 3.41 -1.80
C LEU A 57 3.11 3.70 -2.86
N LYS A 58 2.83 4.57 -3.85
CA LYS A 58 3.82 5.01 -4.84
C LYS A 58 4.97 5.75 -4.17
N ASN A 59 4.70 6.62 -3.21
CA ASN A 59 5.76 7.33 -2.47
C ASN A 59 6.67 6.36 -1.72
N VAL A 60 6.12 5.31 -1.11
CA VAL A 60 6.93 4.27 -0.44
C VAL A 60 7.80 3.54 -1.45
N LYS A 61 7.28 3.15 -2.62
CA LYS A 61 8.09 2.50 -3.66
C LYS A 61 9.23 3.39 -4.15
N ILE A 62 8.98 4.68 -4.32
CA ILE A 62 10.02 5.66 -4.67
C ILE A 62 11.10 5.69 -3.59
N LEU A 63 10.70 5.77 -2.31
CA LEU A 63 11.64 5.73 -1.18
C LEU A 63 12.50 4.46 -1.21
N LEU A 64 11.89 3.29 -1.40
CA LEU A 64 12.62 2.01 -1.44
C LEU A 64 13.58 1.95 -2.63
N TRP A 65 13.21 2.46 -3.80
CA TRP A 65 14.11 2.58 -4.95
C TRP A 65 15.28 3.53 -4.68
N VAL A 66 15.03 4.67 -4.02
CA VAL A 66 16.09 5.60 -3.61
C VAL A 66 17.06 4.92 -2.64
N LEU A 67 16.54 4.20 -1.64
CA LEU A 67 17.37 3.44 -0.71
C LEU A 67 18.18 2.37 -1.43
N ALA A 68 17.56 1.61 -2.33
CA ALA A 68 18.25 0.59 -3.12
C ALA A 68 19.38 1.20 -3.97
N ALA A 69 19.11 2.31 -4.67
CA ALA A 69 20.10 2.97 -5.52
C ALA A 69 21.27 3.54 -4.70
N ILE A 70 20.99 4.21 -3.58
CA ILE A 70 22.04 4.75 -2.69
C ILE A 70 22.92 3.60 -2.15
N ASN A 71 22.30 2.54 -1.64
CA ASN A 71 23.04 1.38 -1.13
C ASN A 71 23.86 0.70 -2.23
N LEU A 72 23.33 0.60 -3.45
CA LEU A 72 24.05 0.00 -4.57
C LEU A 72 25.29 0.82 -4.94
N VAL A 73 25.13 2.14 -5.09
CA VAL A 73 26.25 3.05 -5.46
C VAL A 73 27.32 3.05 -4.37
N LEU A 74 26.92 3.22 -3.11
CA LEU A 74 27.87 3.21 -1.99
C LEU A 74 28.54 1.83 -1.84
N GLY A 75 27.79 0.74 -2.02
CA GLY A 75 28.32 -0.60 -1.99
C GLY A 75 29.41 -0.83 -3.05
N ILE A 76 29.17 -0.37 -4.29
CA ILE A 76 30.18 -0.44 -5.37
C ILE A 76 31.43 0.37 -5.00
N ILE A 77 31.28 1.58 -4.46
CA ILE A 77 32.42 2.41 -4.05
C ILE A 77 33.24 1.73 -2.94
N PHE A 78 32.57 1.14 -1.95
CA PHE A 78 33.23 0.49 -0.81
C PHE A 78 33.90 -0.84 -1.19
N LEU A 79 33.37 -1.55 -2.20
CA LEU A 79 34.01 -2.75 -2.75
C LEU A 79 35.35 -2.45 -3.44
N MET A 80 35.58 -1.21 -3.89
CA MET A 80 36.85 -0.80 -4.50
C MET A 80 37.92 -0.42 -3.45
N GLN A 81 37.61 -0.50 -2.16
CA GLN A 81 38.51 -0.11 -1.06
C GLN A 81 38.75 -1.31 -0.14
N ASP A 82 40.02 -1.66 0.10
CA ASP A 82 40.38 -2.86 0.87
C ASP A 82 39.87 -2.82 2.32
N LEU A 83 39.87 -1.64 2.95
CA LEU A 83 39.46 -1.49 4.35
C LEU A 83 37.95 -1.59 4.57
N THR A 84 37.13 -1.29 3.56
CA THR A 84 35.66 -1.26 3.67
C THR A 84 34.97 -2.33 2.81
N PHE A 85 35.72 -3.31 2.33
CA PHE A 85 35.22 -4.32 1.40
C PHE A 85 33.99 -5.07 1.96
N TYR A 86 34.04 -5.48 3.24
CA TYR A 86 32.94 -6.16 3.91
C TYR A 86 31.68 -5.30 4.04
N ASP A 87 31.84 -4.01 4.34
CA ASP A 87 30.72 -3.05 4.39
C ASP A 87 30.09 -2.88 3.00
N GLY A 88 30.92 -2.87 1.96
CA GLY A 88 30.48 -2.85 0.56
C GLY A 88 29.54 -4.01 0.23
N ILE A 89 29.89 -5.24 0.62
CA ILE A 89 29.01 -6.41 0.44
C ILE A 89 27.67 -6.23 1.16
N GLY A 90 27.68 -5.75 2.41
CA GLY A 90 26.47 -5.51 3.20
C GLY A 90 25.52 -4.50 2.52
N LEU A 91 26.08 -3.46 1.92
CA LEU A 91 25.31 -2.45 1.17
C LEU A 91 24.72 -3.03 -0.12
N ILE A 92 25.46 -3.86 -0.87
CA ILE A 92 24.92 -4.54 -2.07
C ILE A 92 23.76 -5.46 -1.70
N ILE A 93 23.91 -6.26 -0.62
CA ILE A 93 22.83 -7.12 -0.12
C ILE A 93 21.61 -6.28 0.24
N SER A 94 21.82 -5.16 0.95
CA SER A 94 20.74 -4.24 1.33
C SER A 94 20.01 -3.67 0.11
N ALA A 95 20.73 -3.32 -0.95
CA ALA A 95 20.15 -2.86 -2.21
C ALA A 95 19.25 -3.91 -2.87
N ILE A 96 19.68 -5.19 -2.87
CA ILE A 96 18.89 -6.32 -3.38
C ILE A 96 17.62 -6.51 -2.54
N VAL A 97 17.75 -6.49 -1.20
CA VAL A 97 16.61 -6.62 -0.28
C VAL A 97 15.58 -5.52 -0.51
N PHE A 98 15.99 -4.25 -0.57
CA PHE A 98 15.06 -3.14 -0.83
C PHE A 98 14.39 -3.25 -2.21
N SER A 99 15.13 -3.68 -3.23
CA SER A 99 14.57 -3.93 -4.57
C SER A 99 13.53 -5.05 -4.55
N ALA A 100 13.80 -6.15 -3.84
CA ALA A 100 12.85 -7.24 -3.65
C ALA A 100 11.59 -6.78 -2.90
N CYS A 101 11.74 -5.91 -1.88
CA CYS A 101 10.61 -5.31 -1.19
C CYS A 101 9.73 -4.49 -2.13
N VAL A 102 10.30 -3.70 -3.06
CA VAL A 102 9.50 -2.96 -4.06
C VAL A 102 8.61 -3.91 -4.87
N PHE A 103 9.17 -5.03 -5.34
CA PHE A 103 8.41 -6.03 -6.07
C PHE A 103 7.30 -6.64 -5.21
N TRP A 104 7.58 -6.88 -3.93
CA TRP A 104 6.59 -7.41 -2.99
C TRP A 104 5.44 -6.44 -2.73
N VAL A 105 5.72 -5.14 -2.63
CA VAL A 105 4.70 -4.09 -2.42
C VAL A 105 3.69 -4.05 -3.57
N ASN A 106 4.06 -4.47 -4.79
CA ASN A 106 3.11 -4.56 -5.92
C ASN A 106 2.07 -5.67 -5.72
N LYS A 107 2.44 -6.78 -5.08
CA LYS A 107 1.57 -7.95 -4.88
C LYS A 107 0.83 -7.91 -3.54
N GLN A 108 1.57 -7.59 -2.47
CA GLN A 108 1.06 -7.52 -1.10
C GLN A 108 1.63 -6.26 -0.44
N PRO A 109 0.95 -5.10 -0.58
CA PRO A 109 1.44 -3.81 -0.11
C PRO A 109 1.82 -3.80 1.36
N LEU A 110 0.98 -4.38 2.22
CA LEU A 110 1.19 -4.37 3.67
C LEU A 110 2.45 -5.14 4.07
N THR A 111 2.56 -6.39 3.60
CA THR A 111 3.70 -7.28 3.89
C THR A 111 5.01 -6.68 3.37
N GLY A 112 5.01 -6.16 2.13
CA GLY A 112 6.21 -5.59 1.52
C GLY A 112 6.71 -4.34 2.26
N ILE A 113 5.81 -3.45 2.68
CA ILE A 113 6.18 -2.23 3.41
C ILE A 113 6.67 -2.56 4.81
N LEU A 114 6.00 -3.47 5.53
CA LEU A 114 6.43 -3.91 6.86
C LEU A 114 7.81 -4.57 6.82
N ALA A 115 8.05 -5.47 5.87
CA ALA A 115 9.34 -6.13 5.70
C ALA A 115 10.47 -5.10 5.45
N ALA A 116 10.24 -4.15 4.55
CA ALA A 116 11.21 -3.08 4.28
C ALA A 116 11.45 -2.18 5.49
N PHE A 117 10.41 -1.88 6.27
CA PHE A 117 10.53 -1.04 7.45
C PHE A 117 11.32 -1.73 8.57
N ILE A 118 11.02 -3.01 8.83
CA ILE A 118 11.76 -3.83 9.80
C ILE A 118 13.22 -3.95 9.38
N PHE A 119 13.48 -4.26 8.11
CA PHE A 119 14.84 -4.34 7.59
C PHE A 119 15.60 -3.02 7.75
N TRP A 120 14.96 -1.89 7.42
CA TRP A 120 15.56 -0.58 7.62
C TRP A 120 15.88 -0.28 9.10
N LEU A 121 14.99 -0.65 10.04
CA LEU A 121 15.25 -0.52 11.48
C LEU A 121 16.44 -1.37 11.92
N LEU A 122 16.57 -2.60 11.41
CA LEU A 122 17.73 -3.45 11.69
C LEU A 122 19.03 -2.82 11.20
N LEU A 123 19.03 -2.20 10.00
CA LEU A 123 20.20 -1.47 9.52
C LEU A 123 20.56 -0.28 10.43
N GLN A 124 19.56 0.45 10.94
CA GLN A 124 19.82 1.54 11.89
C GLN A 124 20.38 1.02 13.22
N LEU A 125 19.92 -0.14 13.70
CA LEU A 125 20.45 -0.78 14.90
C LEU A 125 21.90 -1.20 14.73
N SER A 126 22.30 -1.69 13.55
CA SER A 126 23.70 -2.03 13.27
C SER A 126 24.65 -0.84 13.42
N VAL A 127 24.22 0.38 13.06
CA VAL A 127 25.02 1.60 13.20
C VAL A 127 25.28 1.97 14.66
N VAL A 128 24.37 1.61 15.58
CA VAL A 128 24.54 1.86 17.02
C VAL A 128 25.80 1.18 17.57
N PHE A 129 26.10 -0.01 17.05
CA PHE A 129 27.24 -0.80 17.51
C PHE A 129 28.58 -0.32 16.96
N THR A 130 28.58 0.39 15.82
CA THR A 130 29.81 0.90 15.21
C THR A 130 30.14 2.31 15.69
N ASP A 131 29.17 3.23 15.65
CA ASP A 131 29.32 4.58 16.17
C ASP A 131 27.95 5.19 16.54
N PRO A 132 27.61 5.30 17.84
CA PRO A 132 26.33 5.84 18.27
C PRO A 132 26.17 7.34 17.94
N ALA A 133 27.26 8.10 17.68
CA ALA A 133 27.15 9.50 17.30
C ALA A 133 26.47 9.68 15.93
N LEU A 134 26.62 8.70 15.02
CA LEU A 134 25.96 8.68 13.72
C LEU A 134 24.43 8.52 13.83
N LEU A 135 23.90 8.13 14.99
CA LEU A 135 22.45 8.08 15.20
C LEU A 135 21.82 9.47 15.22
N LEU A 136 22.50 10.43 15.85
CA LEU A 136 22.02 11.80 15.99
C LEU A 136 22.14 12.57 14.68
N ASN A 137 23.12 12.21 13.85
CA ASN A 137 23.26 12.76 12.51
C ASN A 137 22.08 12.35 11.61
N GLY A 138 21.51 13.34 10.92
CA GLY A 138 20.41 13.12 9.97
C GLY A 138 19.08 12.72 10.62
N ILE A 139 18.85 13.06 11.90
CA ILE A 139 17.61 12.70 12.61
C ILE A 139 16.34 13.20 11.90
N ILE A 140 16.40 14.38 11.27
CA ILE A 140 15.31 14.94 10.47
C ILE A 140 14.94 13.98 9.33
N LEU A 141 15.93 13.46 8.59
CA LEU A 141 15.70 12.54 7.48
C LEU A 141 15.13 11.21 7.97
N LYS A 142 15.59 10.71 9.11
CA LYS A 142 15.06 9.48 9.74
C LYS A 142 13.60 9.64 10.14
N LEU A 143 13.22 10.78 10.71
CA LEU A 143 11.82 11.10 11.04
C LEU A 143 10.96 11.18 9.77
N VAL A 144 11.49 11.75 8.69
CA VAL A 144 10.80 11.77 7.38
C VAL A 144 10.59 10.35 6.86
N PHE A 145 11.60 9.47 6.93
CA PHE A 145 11.45 8.07 6.52
C PHE A 145 10.41 7.32 7.36
N ILE A 146 10.47 7.44 8.68
CA ILE A 146 9.46 6.84 9.57
C ILE A 146 8.06 7.37 9.19
N GLY A 147 7.92 8.67 8.96
CA GLY A 147 6.65 9.26 8.52
C GLY A 147 6.14 8.70 7.19
N ILE A 148 7.02 8.45 6.22
CA ILE A 148 6.66 7.81 4.95
C ILE A 148 6.22 6.35 5.18
N PHE A 149 6.95 5.59 6.00
CA PHE A 149 6.61 4.19 6.31
C PHE A 149 5.29 4.07 7.06
N VAL A 150 5.06 4.87 8.10
CA VAL A 150 3.81 4.86 8.88
C VAL A 150 2.61 5.19 7.99
N LYS A 151 2.71 6.25 7.18
CA LYS A 151 1.67 6.59 6.19
C LYS A 151 1.49 5.48 5.16
N GLY A 152 2.59 4.85 4.72
CA GLY A 152 2.59 3.71 3.82
C GLY A 152 1.83 2.51 4.36
N ILE A 153 2.08 2.12 5.61
CA ILE A 153 1.43 0.99 6.29
C ILE A 153 -0.07 1.25 6.44
N SER A 154 -0.46 2.44 6.92
CA SER A 154 -1.88 2.82 7.00
C SER A 154 -2.57 2.71 5.64
N SER A 155 -1.91 3.24 4.60
CA SER A 155 -2.46 3.23 3.24
C SER A 155 -2.52 1.83 2.63
N ALA A 156 -1.60 0.95 2.99
CA ALA A 156 -1.63 -0.44 2.55
C ALA A 156 -2.84 -1.18 3.13
N LYS A 157 -3.20 -0.89 4.38
CA LYS A 157 -4.41 -1.42 5.01
C LYS A 157 -5.67 -0.93 4.29
N ASP A 158 -5.75 0.38 4.05
CA ASP A 158 -6.87 0.98 3.31
C ASP A 158 -6.97 0.40 1.89
N TYR A 159 -5.85 0.29 1.18
CA TYR A 159 -5.81 -0.30 -0.16
C TYR A 159 -6.39 -1.71 -0.18
N ASN A 160 -6.00 -2.58 0.75
CA ASN A 160 -6.51 -3.95 0.81
C ASN A 160 -8.01 -3.99 1.11
N GLU A 161 -8.48 -3.17 2.06
CA GLU A 161 -9.89 -3.14 2.45
C GLU A 161 -10.80 -2.58 1.34
N TYR A 162 -10.44 -1.44 0.75
CA TYR A 162 -11.28 -0.76 -0.25
C TYR A 162 -11.19 -1.42 -1.63
N SER A 163 -10.05 -2.01 -2.00
CA SER A 163 -9.95 -2.75 -3.26
C SER A 163 -10.84 -3.99 -3.26
N GLN A 164 -10.92 -4.74 -2.15
CA GLN A 164 -11.82 -5.88 -2.00
C GLN A 164 -13.29 -5.44 -2.08
N LYS A 165 -13.69 -4.41 -1.32
CA LYS A 165 -15.06 -3.88 -1.33
C LYS A 165 -15.51 -3.39 -2.71
N LEU A 166 -14.60 -2.78 -3.48
CA LEU A 166 -14.92 -2.33 -4.85
C LEU A 166 -14.92 -3.48 -5.86
N GLN A 167 -14.04 -4.47 -5.69
CA GLN A 167 -14.06 -5.68 -6.53
C GLN A 167 -15.35 -6.47 -6.36
N THR A 168 -15.87 -6.62 -5.14
CA THR A 168 -17.16 -7.32 -4.92
C THR A 168 -18.33 -6.61 -5.59
N ILE A 169 -18.26 -5.28 -5.74
CA ILE A 169 -19.28 -4.47 -6.38
C ILE A 169 -19.16 -4.53 -7.91
N ASN A 170 -17.93 -4.54 -8.46
CA ASN A 170 -17.69 -4.50 -9.90
C ASN A 170 -17.57 -5.88 -10.58
N ALA A 171 -17.11 -6.92 -9.89
CA ALA A 171 -16.83 -8.24 -10.49
C ALA A 171 -18.08 -9.11 -10.73
N ARG A 172 -19.27 -8.55 -10.49
CA ARG A 172 -20.57 -9.20 -10.76
C ARG A 172 -21.38 -8.45 -11.83
N ASN A 173 -20.76 -7.50 -12.51
CA ASN A 173 -21.31 -6.81 -13.68
C ASN A 173 -20.95 -7.53 -14.97
#